data_AF-A0A920PQN1-F1
#
_entry.id   AF-A0A920PQN1-F1
#
_cell.length_a   1.000
_cell.length_b   1.000
_cell.length_c   1.000
_cell.angle_alpha   90.00
_cell.angle_beta   90.00
_cell.angle_gamma   90.00
#
_symmetry.space_group_name_H-M   'P 1'
#
loop_
_entity.id
_entity.type
_entity.pdbx_description
1 polymer ?
#
loop_
_entity_poly.entity_id
_entity_poly.type
_entity_poly.pdbx_seq_one_letter_code
_entity_poly.pdbx_strand_id
1 'polypeptide(L)'
;MDTQEQIKKVIEDNSVMLFMKGNPDFPQCGFSGRVVQILNACGAKFASADVLADDQIRQGIKDYSNWPPIPQLYINGEFVGGAISLWRCTRTANCRPSWSLCQT
;
A
#
# COMPACT_ATOMS: atom_id res chain seq x y z
N MET A 1 0.48 12.40 21.15
CA MET A 1 1.31 11.62 20.23
C MET A 1 0.85 11.99 18.84
N ASP A 2 1.77 12.40 17.99
CA ASP A 2 1.45 12.83 16.63
C ASP A 2 1.11 11.61 15.78
N THR A 3 -0.02 11.64 15.06
CA THR A 3 -0.45 10.51 14.23
C THR A 3 0.55 10.23 13.11
N GLN A 4 1.29 11.24 12.64
CA GLN A 4 2.32 11.07 11.63
C GLN A 4 3.51 10.24 12.13
N GLU A 5 3.92 10.42 13.39
CA GLU A 5 4.99 9.62 14.00
C GLU A 5 4.60 8.15 14.13
N GLN A 6 3.33 7.87 14.46
CA GLN A 6 2.82 6.50 14.54
C GLN A 6 2.83 5.84 13.15
N ILE A 7 2.35 6.55 12.13
CA ILE A 7 2.35 6.07 10.74
C ILE A 7 3.78 5.80 10.28
N LYS A 8 4.71 6.72 10.56
CA LYS A 8 6.11 6.55 10.22
C LYS A 8 6.72 5.30 10.87
N LYS A 9 6.48 5.08 12.17
CA LYS A 9 6.93 3.86 12.86
C LYS A 9 6.36 2.60 12.24
N VAL A 10 5.06 2.57 11.93
CA VAL A 10 4.43 1.41 11.30
C VAL A 10 5.03 1.12 9.93
N ILE A 11 5.35 2.17 9.15
CA ILE A 11 6.00 2.05 7.85
C ILE A 11 7.46 1.58 7.99
N GLU A 12 8.19 2.03 9.02
CA GLU A 12 9.58 1.62 9.27
C GLU A 12 9.68 0.20 9.84
N ASP A 13 8.73 -0.20 10.70
CA ASP A 13 8.66 -1.53 11.31
C ASP A 13 8.29 -2.62 10.28
N ASN A 14 7.62 -2.25 9.19
CA ASN A 14 7.17 -3.17 8.15
C ASN A 14 7.89 -2.92 6.82
N SER A 15 8.67 -3.89 6.35
CA SER A 15 9.36 -3.81 5.06
C SER A 15 8.42 -3.58 3.87
N VAL A 16 7.16 -4.03 3.96
CA VAL A 16 6.11 -3.74 2.97
C VAL A 16 4.83 -3.40 3.71
N MET A 17 4.34 -2.18 3.55
CA MET A 17 3.16 -1.67 4.22
C MET A 17 2.14 -1.14 3.20
N LEU A 18 0.92 -1.68 3.24
CA LEU A 18 -0.18 -1.31 2.36
C LEU A 18 -1.29 -0.63 3.15
N PHE A 19 -1.54 0.64 2.85
CA PHE A 19 -2.72 1.35 3.35
C PHE A 19 -3.87 1.15 2.36
N MET A 20 -4.95 0.52 2.81
CA MET A 20 -6.08 0.16 1.96
C MET A 20 -7.41 0.38 2.64
N LYS A 21 -8.51 0.28 1.88
CA LYS A 21 -9.87 0.37 2.39
C LYS A 21 -10.42 -1.03 2.62
N GLY A 22 -10.65 -1.39 3.87
CA GLY A 22 -10.95 -2.75 4.32
C GLY A 22 -9.69 -3.58 4.57
N ASN A 23 -9.86 -4.90 4.59
CA ASN A 23 -8.80 -5.86 4.89
C ASN A 23 -8.37 -6.65 3.64
N PRO A 24 -7.19 -7.30 3.66
CA PRO A 24 -6.76 -8.16 2.56
C PRO A 24 -7.74 -9.31 2.29
N ASP A 25 -8.39 -9.85 3.33
CA ASP A 25 -9.44 -10.87 3.19
C ASP A 25 -10.77 -10.29 2.69
N PHE A 26 -11.09 -9.06 3.10
CA PHE A 26 -12.35 -8.37 2.79
C PHE A 26 -12.10 -6.95 2.28
N PRO A 27 -11.64 -6.79 1.02
CA PRO A 27 -11.39 -5.48 0.46
C PRO A 27 -12.71 -4.77 0.17
N GLN A 28 -12.90 -3.57 0.73
CA GLN A 28 -14.10 -2.76 0.52
C GLN A 28 -14.01 -1.86 -0.73
N CYS A 29 -12.92 -1.97 -1.49
CA CYS A 29 -12.69 -1.21 -2.71
C CYS A 29 -12.01 -2.07 -3.77
N GLY A 30 -12.52 -2.04 -5.01
CA GLY A 30 -11.95 -2.82 -6.13
C GLY A 30 -10.49 -2.46 -6.46
N PHE A 31 -10.07 -1.24 -6.18
CA PHE A 31 -8.66 -0.84 -6.30
C PHE A 31 -7.78 -1.49 -5.22
N SER A 32 -8.26 -1.51 -3.97
CA SER A 32 -7.58 -2.16 -2.85
C SER A 32 -7.45 -3.67 -3.05
N GLY A 33 -8.53 -4.34 -3.48
CA GLY A 33 -8.52 -5.78 -3.75
C GLY A 33 -7.52 -6.17 -4.86
N ARG A 34 -7.37 -5.34 -5.89
CA ARG A 34 -6.39 -5.57 -6.96
C ARG A 34 -4.94 -5.48 -6.47
N VAL A 35 -4.61 -4.50 -5.61
CA VAL A 35 -3.25 -4.39 -5.06
C VAL A 35 -2.92 -5.62 -4.22
N VAL A 36 -3.85 -6.08 -3.38
CA VAL A 36 -3.70 -7.31 -2.58
C VAL A 36 -3.48 -8.53 -3.48
N GLN A 37 -4.27 -8.69 -4.55
CA GLN A 37 -4.09 -9.79 -5.51
C GLN A 37 -2.71 -9.78 -6.15
N ILE A 38 -2.18 -8.61 -6.52
CA ILE A 38 -0.84 -8.49 -7.12
C ILE A 38 0.25 -8.87 -6.12
N LEU A 39 0.16 -8.36 -4.88
CA LEU A 39 1.13 -8.68 -3.85
C LEU A 39 1.10 -10.16 -3.48
N ASN A 40 -0.08 -10.76 -3.37
CA ASN A 40 -0.28 -12.19 -3.17
C ASN A 40 0.27 -13.01 -4.34
N ALA A 41 0.05 -12.56 -5.58
CA ALA A 41 0.58 -13.23 -6.77
C ALA A 41 2.12 -13.17 -6.84
N CYS A 42 2.73 -12.10 -6.33
CA CYS A 42 4.19 -12.02 -6.18
C CYS A 42 4.72 -12.84 -4.98
N GLY A 43 3.86 -13.37 -4.11
CA GLY A 43 4.27 -14.08 -2.90
C GLY A 43 4.97 -13.20 -1.86
N ALA A 44 4.84 -11.88 -1.98
CA ALA A 44 5.47 -10.93 -1.07
C ALA A 44 4.72 -10.89 0.27
N LYS A 45 5.44 -10.91 1.38
CA LYS A 45 4.85 -10.66 2.70
C LYS A 45 4.66 -9.15 2.88
N PHE A 46 3.43 -8.72 3.15
CA PHE A 46 3.10 -7.33 3.42
C PHE A 46 2.16 -7.21 4.60
N ALA A 47 2.28 -6.09 5.32
CA ALA A 47 1.30 -5.68 6.31
C ALA A 47 0.26 -4.78 5.65
N SER A 48 -0.97 -4.84 6.14
CA SER A 48 -2.09 -4.01 5.66
C SER A 48 -2.71 -3.24 6.81
N ALA A 49 -2.96 -1.94 6.61
CA ALA A 49 -3.75 -1.12 7.52
C ALA A 49 -5.04 -0.67 6.85
N ASP A 50 -6.16 -0.87 7.55
CA ASP A 50 -7.46 -0.37 7.12
C ASP A 50 -7.62 1.10 7.52
N VAL A 51 -7.70 1.97 6.52
CA VAL A 51 -7.93 3.41 6.71
C VAL A 51 -9.40 3.75 7.00
N LEU A 52 -10.32 2.79 6.90
CA LEU A 52 -11.73 2.97 7.28
C LEU A 52 -11.95 2.71 8.77
N ALA A 53 -11.07 1.93 9.40
CA ALA A 53 -11.13 1.67 10.83
C ALA A 53 -10.68 2.88 11.66
N ASP A 54 -9.82 3.74 11.11
CA ASP A 54 -9.26 4.89 11.81
C ASP A 54 -9.15 6.12 10.89
N ASP A 55 -9.99 7.13 11.14
CA ASP A 55 -9.96 8.41 10.42
C ASP A 55 -8.68 9.22 10.70
N GLN A 56 -8.00 9.00 11.84
CA GLN A 56 -6.72 9.66 12.13
C GLN A 56 -5.65 9.14 11.17
N ILE A 57 -5.54 7.81 10.99
CA ILE A 57 -4.60 7.21 10.03
C ILE A 57 -4.94 7.68 8.61
N ARG A 58 -6.22 7.76 8.27
CA ARG A 58 -6.68 8.22 6.95
C ARG A 58 -6.28 9.65 6.62
N GLN A 59 -6.33 10.56 7.58
CA GLN A 59 -5.88 11.95 7.41
C GLN A 59 -4.34 11.99 7.43
N GLY A 60 -3.72 11.40 8.45
CA GLY A 60 -2.28 11.43 8.65
C GLY A 60 -1.49 10.85 7.48
N ILE A 61 -1.98 9.79 6.83
CA ILE A 61 -1.28 9.20 5.67
C ILE A 61 -1.32 10.11 4.44
N LYS A 62 -2.42 10.85 4.23
CA LYS A 62 -2.54 11.80 3.13
C LYS A 62 -1.59 12.96 3.32
N ASP A 63 -1.50 13.47 4.55
CA ASP A 63 -0.59 14.56 4.89
C ASP A 63 0.87 14.11 4.83
N TYR A 64 1.17 12.88 5.25
CA TYR A 64 2.51 12.30 5.22
C TYR A 64 3.00 12.04 3.78
N SER A 65 2.16 11.42 2.95
CA SER A 65 2.48 11.12 1.54
C SER A 65 2.36 12.31 0.60
N ASN A 66 1.69 13.38 1.04
CA ASN A 66 1.17 14.45 0.20
C ASN A 66 0.39 13.91 -1.02
N TRP A 67 -0.29 12.77 -0.85
CA TRP A 67 -0.95 12.02 -1.91
C TRP A 67 -2.42 11.74 -1.57
N PRO A 68 -3.39 12.35 -2.29
CA PRO A 68 -4.81 12.25 -1.94
C PRO A 68 -5.44 10.84 -2.05
N PRO A 69 -5.12 10.01 -3.06
CA PRO A 69 -5.85 8.76 -3.27
C PRO A 69 -5.25 7.58 -2.50
N ILE A 70 -6.16 6.77 -1.95
CA ILE A 70 -5.93 5.49 -1.27
C ILE A 70 -6.43 4.39 -2.21
N PRO A 71 -5.78 3.22 -2.35
CA PRO A 71 -4.69 2.68 -1.52
C PRO A 71 -3.29 3.21 -1.85
N GLN A 72 -2.40 3.17 -0.85
CA GLN A 72 -1.00 3.59 -0.92
C GLN A 72 -0.08 2.45 -0.47
N LEU A 73 0.98 2.19 -1.25
CA LEU A 73 1.97 1.16 -0.95
C LEU A 73 3.32 1.79 -0.57
N TYR A 74 3.88 1.28 0.52
CA TYR A 74 5.21 1.61 1.01
C TYR A 74 6.09 0.36 1.03
N ILE A 75 7.34 0.50 0.59
CA ILE A 75 8.34 -0.56 0.62
C ILE A 75 9.60 0.02 1.26
N ASN A 76 10.08 -0.58 2.35
CA ASN A 76 11.26 -0.15 3.11
C ASN A 76 11.25 1.35 3.44
N GLY A 77 10.10 1.88 3.85
CA GLY A 77 9.95 3.31 4.13
C GLY A 77 9.73 4.22 2.93
N GLU A 78 9.93 3.70 1.72
CA GLU A 78 9.78 4.47 0.49
C GLU A 78 8.35 4.39 -0.05
N PHE A 79 7.78 5.54 -0.42
CA PHE A 79 6.48 5.59 -1.07
C PHE A 79 6.61 5.16 -2.53
N VAL A 80 5.96 4.05 -2.87
CA VAL A 80 6.09 3.43 -4.19
C VAL A 80 5.00 3.88 -5.14
N GLY A 81 3.82 4.18 -4.62
CA GLY A 81 2.70 4.72 -5.39
C GLY A 81 1.33 4.22 -4.95
N GLY A 82 0.29 4.84 -5.52
CA GLY A 82 -1.10 4.44 -5.30
C GLY A 82 -1.61 3.37 -6.27
N ALA A 83 -2.85 2.91 -6.05
CA ALA A 83 -3.51 1.89 -6.88
C ALA A 83 -3.41 2.09 -8.40
N ILE A 84 -3.44 3.34 -8.88
CA ILE A 84 -3.50 3.62 -10.32
C ILE A 84 -2.17 3.36 -11.04
N SER A 85 -1.03 3.58 -10.37
CA SER A 85 0.30 3.30 -10.94
C SER A 85 0.63 1.81 -10.90
N LEU A 86 0.25 1.09 -9.83
CA LEU A 86 0.34 -0.37 -9.79
C LEU A 86 -0.46 -1.02 -10.91
N TRP A 87 -1.69 -0.54 -11.12
CA TRP A 87 -2.59 -1.13 -12.08
C TRP A 87 -2.05 -1.03 -13.51
N ARG A 88 -1.38 0.08 -13.84
CA ARG A 88 -0.73 0.28 -15.14
C ARG A 88 0.45 -0.67 -15.37
N CYS A 89 1.14 -1.12 -14.32
CA CYS A 89 2.19 -2.12 -14.42
C CYS A 89 1.66 -3.51 -14.80
N THR A 90 0.54 -3.96 -14.24
CA THR A 90 0.04 -5.34 -14.49
C THR A 90 -0.47 -5.63 -15.90
N ARG A 91 -0.85 -4.61 -16.68
CA ARG A 91 -1.40 -4.81 -18.04
C ARG A 91 -0.35 -4.78 -19.15
N THR A 92 0.88 -4.37 -18.85
CA THR A 92 1.91 -4.21 -19.88
C THR A 92 2.98 -5.27 -19.64
N ALA A 93 3.11 -6.23 -20.55
CA ALA A 93 4.06 -7.37 -20.46
C ALA A 93 5.54 -6.97 -20.32
N ASN A 94 5.85 -5.67 -20.38
CA ASN A 94 7.20 -5.11 -20.27
C ASN A 94 7.45 -4.32 -18.97
N CYS A 95 6.45 -4.21 -18.11
CA CYS A 95 6.64 -3.65 -16.78
C CYS A 95 7.13 -4.76 -15.86
N ARG A 96 8.44 -5.02 -15.87
CA ARG A 96 9.09 -5.54 -14.66
C ARG A 96 8.73 -4.54 -13.57
N PRO A 97 7.95 -4.89 -12.52
CA PRO A 97 7.88 -4.00 -11.38
C PRO A 97 9.34 -3.80 -10.97
N SER A 98 9.78 -2.55 -10.81
CA SER A 98 11.10 -2.23 -10.24
C SER A 98 11.21 -2.71 -8.78
N TRP A 99 10.34 -3.62 -8.36
CA TRP A 99 10.26 -4.21 -7.05
C TRP A 99 11.00 -5.53 -7.14
N SER A 100 12.09 -5.62 -6.39
CA SER A 100 12.81 -6.87 -6.16
C SER A 100 11.93 -7.96 -5.53
N LEU A 101 10.69 -7.65 -5.14
CA LEU A 101 9.70 -8.54 -4.51
C LEU A 101 9.06 -9.57 -5.46
N CYS A 102 9.10 -9.37 -6.78
CA CYS A 102 8.41 -10.25 -7.75
C CYS A 102 9.38 -10.97 -8.71
N GLN A 103 10.69 -10.99 -8.40
CA GLN A 103 11.74 -11.61 -9.25
C GLN A 103 12.26 -12.96 -8.72
N THR A 104 11.38 -13.78 -8.13
CA THR A 104 11.69 -15.20 -7.86
C THR A 104 10.98 -16.10 -8.85
#